data_AF-A0A4S8KZR0-F1
#
_entry.id   AF-A0A4S8KZR0-F1
#
_cell.length_a   1.000
_cell.length_b   1.000
_cell.length_c   1.000
_cell.angle_alpha   90.00
_cell.angle_beta   90.00
_cell.angle_gamma   90.00
#
_symmetry.space_group_name_H-M   'P 1'
#
loop_
_entity.id
_entity.type
_entity.pdbx_description
1 polymer ?
#
loop_
_entity_poly.entity_id
_entity_poly.type
_entity_poly.pdbx_seq_one_letter_code
_entity_poly.pdbx_strand_id
1 'polypeptide(L)' 'VFTASDGAEYKWVLGLTTLELFTNTSPTTPVAKFHRQKLGIFTPKAVRTHLEIHPAGHHIADEIFLTFIYVKRSRH' A
#
# COMPACT_ATOMS: atom_id res chain seq x y z
N VAL A 1 4.42 -8.75 -6.94
CA VAL A 1 4.29 -9.79 -5.91
C VAL A 1 5.66 -9.94 -5.26
N PHE A 2 5.73 -10.19 -3.96
CA PHE A 2 6.97 -10.49 -3.26
C PHE A 2 6.69 -11.41 -2.07
N THR A 3 7.69 -12.16 -1.64
CA THR A 3 7.66 -12.94 -0.40
C THR A 3 8.39 -12.14 0.68
N ALA A 4 7.75 -11.92 1.83
CA ALA A 4 8.36 -11.18 2.93
C ALA A 4 9.18 -12.11 3.84
N SER A 5 9.86 -11.52 4.83
CA SER A 5 10.68 -12.25 5.82
C SER A 5 9.88 -13.21 6.70
N ASP A 6 8.56 -13.01 6.81
CA ASP A 6 7.64 -13.92 7.48
C ASP A 6 7.27 -15.17 6.65
N GLY A 7 7.77 -15.28 5.41
CA GLY A 7 7.50 -16.39 4.50
C GLY A 7 6.16 -16.29 3.76
N ALA A 8 5.35 -15.26 4.00
CA ALA A 8 4.08 -15.05 3.32
C ALA A 8 4.26 -14.27 2.01
N GLU A 9 3.35 -14.52 1.06
CA GLU A 9 3.35 -13.84 -0.23
C GLU A 9 2.37 -12.66 -0.24
N TYR A 10 2.84 -11.53 -0.75
CA TYR A 10 2.12 -10.28 -0.81
C TYR A 10 2.06 -9.71 -2.23
N LYS A 11 0.92 -9.09 -2.56
CA LYS A 11 0.66 -8.51 -3.88
C LYS A 11 0.17 -7.08 -3.80
N TRP A 12 0.93 -6.18 -4.40
CA TRP A 12 0.48 -4.83 -4.72
C TRP A 12 -0.56 -4.88 -5.85
N VAL A 13 -1.73 -4.33 -5.60
CA VAL A 13 -2.86 -4.22 -6.54
C VAL A 13 -3.16 -2.75 -6.75
N LEU A 14 -3.21 -2.33 -8.02
CA LEU A 14 -3.66 -0.98 -8.38
C LEU A 14 -5.16 -1.03 -8.64
N GLY A 15 -5.93 -0.44 -7.74
CA GLY A 15 -7.33 -0.14 -8.00
C GLY A 15 -7.47 1.11 -8.88
N LEU A 16 -8.71 1.54 -9.11
CA LEU A 16 -9.04 2.72 -9.94
C LEU A 16 -8.33 4.00 -9.47
N THR A 17 -8.09 4.16 -8.16
CA THR A 17 -7.56 5.39 -7.58
C THR A 17 -6.49 5.19 -6.51
N THR A 18 -6.26 3.95 -6.06
CA THR A 18 -5.39 3.65 -4.91
C THR A 18 -4.54 2.42 -5.16
N LEU A 19 -3.35 2.41 -4.58
CA LEU A 19 -2.43 1.27 -4.60
C LEU A 19 -2.52 0.58 -3.23
N GLU A 20 -2.93 -0.68 -3.23
CA GLU A 20 -3.21 -1.45 -2.01
C GLU A 20 -2.37 -2.73 -2.01
N LEU A 21 -1.95 -3.17 -0.83
CA LEU A 21 -1.19 -4.39 -0.63
C LEU A 21 -2.07 -5.43 0.05
N PHE A 22 -2.12 -6.63 -0.51
CA PHE A 22 -2.86 -7.75 0.05
C PHE A 22 -1.92 -8.92 0.32
N THR A 23 -2.24 -9.72 1.34
CA THR A 23 -1.69 -11.07 1.48
C THR A 23 -2.44 -12.03 0.56
N ASN A 24 -1.76 -13.04 0.04
CA ASN A 24 -2.37 -14.00 -0.87
C ASN A 24 -3.41 -14.92 -0.16
N THR A 25 -3.29 -15.08 1.16
CA THR A 25 -4.20 -15.92 1.96
C THR A 25 -5.51 -15.21 2.36
N SER A 26 -5.52 -13.87 2.33
CA SER A 26 -6.65 -13.02 2.73
C SER A 26 -6.75 -11.82 1.78
N PRO A 27 -7.32 -12.02 0.57
CA PRO A 27 -7.41 -10.98 -0.44
C PRO A 27 -8.48 -9.91 -0.15
N THR A 28 -9.26 -10.06 0.93
CA THR A 28 -10.35 -9.14 1.28
C THR A 28 -9.90 -7.97 2.13
N THR A 29 -8.82 -8.11 2.91
CA THR A 29 -8.34 -7.05 3.81
C THR A 29 -6.93 -6.61 3.42
N PRO A 30 -6.72 -5.34 3.06
CA PRO A 30 -5.38 -4.85 2.73
C PRO A 30 -4.51 -4.80 3.98
N VAL A 31 -3.22 -5.07 3.81
CA VAL A 31 -2.19 -4.91 4.85
C VAL A 31 -1.52 -3.54 4.77
N ALA A 32 -1.57 -2.89 3.60
CA ALA A 32 -1.15 -1.50 3.43
C ALA A 32 -1.95 -0.81 2.31
N LYS A 33 -2.08 0.50 2.40
CA LYS A 33 -2.81 1.34 1.45
C LYS A 33 -2.09 2.66 1.21
N PHE A 34 -1.89 2.98 -0.06
CA PHE A 34 -1.36 4.27 -0.46
C PHE A 34 -2.49 5.27 -0.75
N HIS A 35 -2.52 6.34 0.03
CA HIS A 35 -3.44 7.45 -0.15
C HIS A 35 -2.75 8.53 -0.98
N ARG A 36 -3.22 8.73 -2.22
CA ARG A 36 -2.82 9.90 -3.03
C ARG A 36 -3.52 11.15 -2.51
N GLN A 37 -2.84 12.29 -2.61
CA GLN A 37 -3.46 13.59 -2.39
C GLN A 37 -4.74 13.72 -3.22
N LYS A 38 -5.85 14.00 -2.55
CA LYS A 38 -7.11 14.37 -3.17
C LYS A 38 -7.23 15.89 -3.11
N LEU A 39 -7.11 16.56 -4.25
CA LEU A 39 -7.51 17.96 -4.40
C LEU A 39 -9.00 17.99 -4.72
N GLY A 40 -9.83 18.25 -3.72
CA GLY A 40 -11.26 18.45 -3.90
C GLY A 40 -11.65 19.90 -3.60
N ILE A 41 -12.55 20.46 -4.42
CA ILE A 41 -13.21 21.75 -4.21
C ILE A 41 -13.98 21.78 -2.87
N PHE A 42 -14.42 20.61 -2.38
CA PHE A 42 -15.24 20.45 -1.17
C PHE A 42 -14.52 19.86 0.05
N THR A 43 -13.21 19.62 -0.02
CA THR A 43 -12.43 19.10 1.12
C THR A 43 -11.53 20.20 1.69
N PRO A 44 -11.90 20.84 2.81
CA PRO A 44 -11.10 21.93 3.41
C PRO A 44 -9.77 21.44 3.99
N LYS A 45 -9.61 20.13 4.22
CA LYS A 45 -8.34 19.52 4.60
C LYS A 45 -7.78 18.72 3.43
N ALA A 46 -6.74 19.23 2.80
CA ALA A 46 -5.93 18.46 1.86
C ALA A 46 -5.38 17.22 2.60
N VAL A 47 -5.84 16.02 2.22
CA VAL A 47 -5.26 14.78 2.72
C VAL A 47 -3.86 14.67 2.12
N ARG A 48 -2.83 14.69 2.98
CA ARG A 48 -1.44 14.52 2.53
C ARG A 48 -1.26 13.14 1.94
N THR A 49 -0.43 13.05 0.90
CA THR A 49 -0.02 11.78 0.32
C THR A 49 0.74 10.97 1.38
N HIS A 50 0.26 9.78 1.72
CA HIS A 50 0.90 8.92 2.72
C HIS A 50 0.64 7.44 2.43
N LEU A 51 1.55 6.60 2.92
CA LEU A 51 1.39 5.15 2.95
C LEU A 51 0.89 4.76 4.34
N GLU A 52 -0.29 4.16 4.41
CA GLU A 52 -0.86 3.58 5.63
C GLU A 52 -0.49 2.10 5.69
N ILE A 53 0.04 1.65 6.82
CA ILE A 53 0.32 0.23 7.09
C ILE A 53 -0.61 -0.20 8.23
N HIS A 54 -1.44 -1.22 7.97
CA HIS A 54 -2.37 -1.74 8.96
C HIS A 54 -1.64 -2.61 10.00
N PRO A 55 -2.22 -2.86 11.20
CA PRO A 55 -1.62 -3.71 12.23
C PRO A 55 -1.03 -5.02 11.70
N ALA A 56 -1.73 -5.67 10.77
CA ALA A 56 -1.32 -6.93 10.14
C ALA A 56 -0.07 -6.85 9.24
N GLY A 57 0.47 -5.67 8.97
CA GLY A 57 1.70 -5.48 8.17
C GLY A 57 2.85 -4.87 8.96
N HIS A 58 2.71 -4.60 10.27
CA HIS A 58 3.75 -3.92 11.05
C HIS A 58 5.03 -4.75 11.19
N HIS A 59 4.92 -6.08 11.21
CA HIS A 59 6.05 -6.99 11.34
C HIS A 59 6.92 -7.09 10.07
N ILE A 60 6.44 -6.55 8.94
CA ILE A 60 7.15 -6.51 7.65
C ILE A 60 7.17 -5.07 7.08
N ALA A 61 7.11 -4.06 7.94
CA ALA A 61 6.93 -2.66 7.52
C ALA A 61 8.05 -2.15 6.60
N ASP A 62 9.28 -2.58 6.83
CA ASP A 62 10.45 -2.20 6.02
C ASP A 62 10.34 -2.75 4.59
N GLU A 63 9.95 -4.02 4.43
CA GLU A 63 9.72 -4.64 3.12
C GLU A 63 8.53 -4.02 2.39
N ILE A 64 7.46 -3.66 3.11
CA ILE A 64 6.34 -2.90 2.54
C ILE A 64 6.85 -1.56 1.99
N PHE A 65 7.63 -0.81 2.76
CA PHE A 65 8.15 0.48 2.32
C PHE A 65 9.09 0.36 1.11
N LEU A 66 10.02 -0.59 1.14
CA LEU A 66 10.97 -0.83 0.06
C LEU A 66 10.24 -1.22 -1.25
N THR A 67 9.32 -2.18 -1.17
CA THR A 67 8.57 -2.65 -2.34
C THR A 67 7.60 -1.59 -2.85
N PHE A 68 7.04 -0.75 -1.98
CA PHE A 68 6.25 0.41 -2.37
C PHE A 68 7.06 1.39 -3.23
N ILE A 69 8.29 1.74 -2.81
CA ILE A 69 9.17 2.62 -3.59
C ILE A 69 9.47 1.99 -4.95
N TYR A 70 9.79 0.70 -4.99
CA TYR A 70 10.06 -0.03 -6.22
C TYR A 70 8.86 0.04 -7.19
N VAL A 71 7.67 -0.34 -6.73
CA VAL A 71 6.43 -0.32 -7.55
C VAL A 71 6.07 1.09 -8.00
N LYS A 72 6.28 2.10 -7.15
CA LYS A 72 6.03 3.50 -7.51
C LYS A 72 7.00 3.98 -8.60
N ARG A 73 8.28 3.59 -8.52
CA ARG A 73 9.32 3.97 -9.48
C ARG A 73 9.16 3.26 -10.83
N SER A 74 8.79 1.98 -10.86
CA SER A 74 8.55 1.25 -12.11
C SER A 74 7.32 1.71 -12.89
N ARG A 75 6.50 2.59 -12.32
CA ARG A 75 5.27 3.12 -12.92
C ARG A 75 5.37 4.59 -13.35
N HIS A 76 6.57 5.16 -13.24
CA HIS A 76 6.96 6.46 -13.79
C HIS A 76 8.03 6.25 -14.86
#